data_AF-A0AAV1J531-F1
#
_entry.id   AF-A0AAV1J531-F1
#
_cell.length_a   1.000
_cell.length_b   1.000
_cell.length_c   1.000
_cell.angle_alpha   90.00
_cell.angle_beta   90.00
_cell.angle_gamma   90.00
#
_symmetry.space_group_name_H-M   'P 1'
#
loop_
_entity.id
_entity.type
_entity.pdbx_description
1 polymer ?
#
loop_
_entity_poly.entity_id
_entity_poly.type
_entity_poly.pdbx_seq_one_letter_code
_entity_poly.pdbx_strand_id
1 'polypeptide(L)'
;MNIADPLSRLCIISDCKKTNDDEHVNQIVENAKPCAISLTEIKMHSEQDSEILELPIPPAPMKRRELLDAPWVDIAMDLLGPLPSNDYLLVVVDYYSRHKEVKITKTITSCNNQAIERNIWQPRENTNKIVLQKTELRGKNKEQKERGKEHGDKRRKAQNVDLSGGDRVYVNQMSQACPKL
;
A
#
# COMPACT_ATOMS: atom_id res chain seq x y z
N MET A 1 -25.84 -3.72 -8.94
CA MET A 1 -24.62 -3.34 -8.21
C MET A 1 -24.52 -1.82 -8.27
N ASN A 2 -24.85 -1.13 -7.17
CA ASN A 2 -24.75 0.31 -7.08
C ASN A 2 -23.30 0.63 -6.67
N ILE A 3 -22.56 1.38 -7.48
CA ILE A 3 -21.12 1.64 -7.28
C ILE A 3 -20.92 2.81 -6.29
N ALA A 4 -22.01 3.37 -5.75
CA ALA A 4 -21.94 4.40 -4.73
C ALA A 4 -21.59 3.81 -3.37
N ASP A 5 -20.74 4.51 -2.62
CA ASP A 5 -20.44 4.23 -1.21
C ASP A 5 -21.76 4.03 -0.40
N PRO A 6 -21.85 3.05 0.52
CA PRO A 6 -23.07 2.77 1.28
C PRO A 6 -23.69 4.01 1.95
N LEU A 7 -22.88 4.98 2.37
CA LEU A 7 -23.34 6.22 3.01
C LEU A 7 -23.87 7.26 2.02
N SER A 8 -23.66 7.09 0.71
CA SER A 8 -24.19 8.02 -0.31
C SER A 8 -25.73 8.06 -0.33
N ARG A 9 -26.40 7.04 0.21
CA ARG A 9 -27.87 6.98 0.33
C ARG A 9 -28.43 7.90 1.42
N LEU A 10 -27.59 8.33 2.36
CA LEU A 10 -27.98 9.21 3.47
C LEU A 10 -28.11 10.67 3.03
N CYS A 11 -27.61 11.02 1.84
CA CYS A 11 -27.87 12.31 1.24
C CYS A 11 -29.34 12.39 0.79
N ILE A 12 -30.21 12.83 1.70
CA ILE A 12 -31.61 13.12 1.39
C ILE A 12 -31.64 14.37 0.52
N ILE A 13 -31.88 14.19 -0.77
CA ILE A 13 -32.28 15.29 -1.65
C ILE A 13 -33.74 15.57 -1.30
N SER A 14 -34.01 16.68 -0.62
CA SER A 14 -35.37 17.10 -0.32
C SER A 14 -36.17 17.25 -1.62
N ASP A 15 -37.32 16.57 -1.73
CA ASP A 15 -38.23 16.69 -2.87
C ASP A 15 -38.76 18.14 -2.95
N CYS A 16 -38.06 18.96 -3.71
CA CYS A 16 -38.47 20.32 -4.02
C CYS A 16 -39.68 20.24 -4.97
N LYS A 17 -40.79 20.86 -4.58
CA LYS A 17 -42.02 20.98 -5.38
C LYS A 17 -41.70 21.56 -6.76
N LYS A 18 -42.26 21.01 -7.84
CA LYS A 18 -42.16 21.61 -9.18
C LYS A 18 -42.92 22.94 -9.20
N THR A 19 -42.21 24.05 -9.10
CA THR A 19 -42.73 25.38 -9.46
C THR A 19 -42.18 25.77 -10.82
N ASN A 20 -42.91 26.67 -11.50
CA ASN A 20 -42.75 27.09 -12.90
C ASN A 20 -41.34 27.02 -13.50
N ASP A 21 -41.30 26.78 -14.81
CA ASP A 21 -40.12 26.62 -15.69
C ASP A 21 -39.03 27.70 -15.52
N ASP A 22 -39.37 28.87 -14.94
CA ASP A 22 -38.47 29.98 -14.66
C ASP A 22 -37.54 29.77 -13.44
N GLU A 23 -37.77 28.75 -12.61
CA GLU A 23 -36.99 28.48 -11.39
C GLU A 23 -36.14 27.19 -11.46
N HIS A 24 -36.08 26.55 -12.63
CA HIS A 24 -35.41 25.27 -12.85
C HIS A 24 -33.93 25.29 -12.44
N VAL A 25 -33.22 26.39 -12.70
CA VAL A 25 -31.80 26.55 -12.33
C VAL A 25 -31.64 26.57 -10.81
N ASN A 26 -32.52 27.26 -10.09
CA ASN A 26 -32.47 27.31 -8.62
C ASN A 26 -32.75 25.92 -8.03
N GLN A 27 -33.67 25.17 -8.61
CA GLN A 27 -33.97 23.80 -8.18
C GLN A 27 -32.79 22.85 -8.39
N ILE A 28 -32.05 22.95 -9.50
CA ILE A 28 -30.82 22.19 -9.72
C ILE A 28 -29.77 22.55 -8.68
N VAL A 29 -29.59 23.85 -8.42
CA VAL A 29 -28.60 24.33 -7.45
C VAL A 29 -28.92 23.86 -6.04
N GLU A 30 -30.19 23.91 -5.61
CA GLU A 30 -30.60 23.40 -4.28
C GLU A 30 -30.42 21.88 -4.18
N ASN A 31 -30.78 21.12 -5.21
CA ASN A 31 -30.65 19.66 -5.21
C ASN A 31 -29.19 19.18 -5.31
N ALA A 32 -28.29 20.00 -5.85
CA ALA A 32 -26.88 19.68 -5.98
C ALA A 32 -26.05 20.05 -4.75
N LYS A 33 -26.61 20.79 -3.77
CA LYS A 33 -25.91 21.16 -2.54
C LYS A 33 -25.77 19.92 -1.64
N PRO A 34 -24.54 19.46 -1.33
CA PRO A 34 -24.37 18.38 -0.37
C PRO A 34 -24.79 18.87 1.03
N CYS A 35 -25.73 18.17 1.66
CA CYS A 35 -26.07 18.40 3.05
C CYS A 35 -25.12 17.63 3.96
N ALA A 36 -24.55 18.29 4.97
CA ALA A 36 -23.68 17.64 5.93
C ALA A 36 -24.51 16.77 6.88
N ILE A 37 -24.24 15.46 6.89
CA ILE A 37 -24.89 14.50 7.79
C ILE A 37 -24.13 14.46 9.12
N SER A 38 -24.87 14.35 10.23
CA SER A 38 -24.27 14.27 11.57
C SER A 38 -23.58 12.91 11.81
N LEU A 39 -22.52 12.89 12.62
CA LEU A 39 -21.84 11.62 13.00
C LEU A 39 -22.78 10.63 13.70
N THR A 40 -23.75 11.14 14.46
CA THR A 40 -24.78 10.33 15.12
C THR A 40 -25.66 9.60 14.10
N GLU A 41 -26.02 10.28 13.03
CA GLU A 41 -26.87 9.75 11.97
C GLU A 41 -26.11 8.77 11.09
N ILE A 42 -24.83 9.04 10.78
CA ILE A 42 -23.96 8.09 10.09
C ILE A 42 -23.84 6.80 10.90
N LYS A 43 -23.55 6.90 12.20
CA LYS A 43 -23.38 5.73 13.07
C LYS A 43 -24.66 4.88 13.11
N MET A 44 -25.81 5.52 13.31
CA MET A 44 -27.10 4.84 13.35
C MET A 44 -27.39 4.07 12.05
N HIS A 45 -27.13 4.66 10.89
CA HIS A 45 -27.37 4.00 9.61
C HIS A 45 -26.32 2.92 9.31
N SER A 46 -25.05 3.13 9.67
CA SER A 46 -24.02 2.09 9.54
C SER A 46 -24.31 0.84 10.39
N GLU A 47 -24.95 1.00 11.55
CA GLU A 47 -25.38 -0.11 12.42
C GLU A 47 -26.56 -0.91 11.85
N GLN A 48 -27.29 -0.36 10.88
CA GLN A 48 -28.46 -0.99 10.26
C GLN A 48 -28.17 -1.51 8.84
N ASP A 49 -27.06 -1.08 8.23
CA ASP A 49 -26.71 -1.42 6.86
C ASP A 49 -26.14 -2.84 6.76
N SER A 50 -26.93 -3.75 6.16
CA SER A 50 -26.54 -5.14 5.98
C SER A 50 -25.28 -5.30 5.10
N GLU A 51 -25.05 -4.42 4.13
CA GLU A 51 -23.87 -4.47 3.26
C GLU A 51 -22.59 -4.18 4.06
N ILE A 52 -22.65 -3.26 5.03
CA ILE A 52 -21.52 -2.96 5.93
C ILE A 52 -21.30 -4.08 6.96
N LEU A 53 -22.37 -4.62 7.52
CA LEU A 53 -22.30 -5.63 8.58
C LEU A 53 -21.88 -7.01 8.09
N GLU A 54 -22.21 -7.37 6.85
CA GLU A 54 -21.88 -8.68 6.27
C GLU A 54 -20.44 -8.75 5.75
N LEU A 55 -19.68 -7.64 5.77
CA LEU A 55 -18.28 -7.68 5.37
C LEU A 55 -17.48 -8.54 6.35
N PRO A 56 -16.80 -9.60 5.87
CA PRO A 56 -15.90 -10.36 6.71
C PRO A 56 -14.86 -9.40 7.28
N ILE A 57 -14.61 -9.51 8.58
CA ILE A 57 -13.63 -8.67 9.29
C ILE A 57 -12.35 -8.65 8.44
N PRO A 58 -11.92 -7.49 7.92
CA PRO A 58 -10.75 -7.44 7.08
C PRO A 58 -9.59 -8.06 7.87
N PRO A 59 -8.76 -8.89 7.22
CA PRO A 59 -7.63 -9.50 7.91
C PRO A 59 -6.81 -8.40 8.56
N ALA A 60 -6.25 -8.71 9.74
CA ALA A 60 -5.35 -7.77 10.41
C ALA A 60 -4.34 -7.22 9.39
N PRO A 61 -4.07 -5.91 9.39
CA PRO A 61 -3.20 -5.29 8.40
C PRO A 61 -1.93 -6.10 8.23
N MET A 62 -1.54 -6.37 6.98
CA MET A 62 -0.30 -7.10 6.70
C MET A 62 0.86 -6.42 7.46
N LYS A 63 1.44 -7.15 8.40
CA LYS A 63 2.66 -6.68 9.08
C LYS A 63 3.78 -6.65 8.05
N ARG A 64 4.48 -5.51 7.97
CA ARG A 64 5.70 -5.44 7.17
C ARG A 64 6.70 -6.43 7.74
N ARG A 65 7.32 -7.24 6.87
CA ARG A 65 8.46 -8.08 7.25
C ARG A 65 9.61 -7.16 7.63
N GLU A 66 10.30 -7.45 8.73
CA GLU A 66 11.51 -6.73 9.10
C GLU A 66 12.55 -6.85 7.99
N LEU A 67 13.30 -5.78 7.78
CA LEU A 67 14.40 -5.80 6.82
C LEU A 67 15.52 -6.66 7.39
N LEU A 68 16.03 -7.58 6.58
CA LEU A 68 17.13 -8.46 6.96
C LEU A 68 18.44 -7.66 7.07
N ASP A 69 19.40 -8.19 7.82
CA ASP A 69 20.68 -7.53 8.09
C ASP A 69 21.81 -7.92 7.12
N ALA A 70 21.66 -9.05 6.41
CA ALA A 70 22.71 -9.57 5.53
C ALA A 70 22.16 -10.18 4.23
N PRO A 71 22.97 -10.18 3.15
CA PRO A 71 22.65 -10.88 1.90
C PRO A 71 22.49 -12.39 2.09
N TRP A 72 21.67 -13.03 1.25
CA TRP A 72 21.53 -14.49 1.16
C TRP A 72 20.93 -15.18 2.39
N VAL A 73 20.33 -14.42 3.33
CA VAL A 73 19.63 -14.96 4.51
C VAL A 73 18.23 -15.45 4.18
N ASP A 74 17.52 -14.70 3.33
CA ASP A 74 16.18 -15.02 2.86
C ASP A 74 16.16 -14.84 1.35
N ILE A 75 15.84 -15.93 0.66
CA ILE A 75 15.83 -15.97 -0.80
C ILE A 75 14.49 -16.52 -1.27
N ALA A 76 14.01 -15.98 -2.39
CA ALA A 76 12.94 -16.61 -3.14
C ALA A 76 13.51 -17.33 -4.34
N MET A 77 12.97 -18.51 -4.60
CA MET A 77 13.24 -19.28 -5.81
C MET A 77 11.92 -19.52 -6.52
N ASP A 78 11.90 -19.28 -7.83
CA ASP A 78 10.73 -19.54 -8.65
C ASP A 78 11.17 -20.09 -10.01
N LEU A 79 10.27 -20.85 -10.65
CA LEU A 79 10.54 -21.58 -11.87
C LEU A 79 9.49 -21.25 -12.92
N LEU A 80 9.93 -20.68 -14.04
CA LEU A 80 9.07 -20.31 -15.14
C LEU A 80 9.36 -21.20 -16.36
N GLY A 81 8.32 -21.87 -16.88
CA GLY A 81 8.40 -22.58 -18.15
C GLY A 81 7.34 -23.67 -18.32
N PRO A 82 7.35 -24.38 -19.46
CA PRO A 82 8.26 -24.19 -20.59
C PRO A 82 7.91 -22.95 -21.44
N LEU A 83 8.94 -22.19 -21.82
CA LEU A 83 8.82 -21.10 -22.79
C LEU A 83 8.58 -21.66 -24.22
N PRO A 84 8.19 -20.84 -25.21
CA PRO A 84 8.07 -21.27 -26.61
C PRO A 84 9.35 -21.90 -27.20
N SER A 85 10.51 -21.63 -26.61
CA SER A 85 11.80 -22.26 -26.95
C SER A 85 12.05 -23.62 -26.26
N ASN A 86 11.07 -24.12 -25.52
CA ASN A 86 11.14 -25.29 -24.64
C ASN A 86 12.25 -25.17 -23.56
N ASP A 87 12.49 -23.96 -23.09
CA ASP A 87 13.39 -23.65 -21.97
C ASP A 87 12.62 -23.35 -20.69
N TYR A 88 13.29 -23.55 -19.57
CA TYR A 88 12.85 -23.18 -18.23
C TYR A 88 13.80 -22.14 -17.65
N LEU A 89 13.25 -21.14 -16.97
CA LEU A 89 13.99 -20.13 -16.23
C LEU A 89 13.85 -20.41 -14.74
N LEU A 90 14.94 -20.75 -14.07
CA LEU A 90 15.01 -20.72 -12.62
C LEU A 90 15.46 -19.33 -12.19
N VAL A 91 14.60 -18.62 -11.46
CA VAL A 91 14.87 -17.29 -10.93
C VAL A 91 15.13 -17.41 -9.43
N VAL A 92 16.27 -16.89 -8.97
CA VAL A 92 16.60 -16.78 -7.55
C VAL A 92 16.75 -15.31 -7.20
N VAL A 93 16.04 -14.86 -6.18
CA VAL A 93 16.03 -13.46 -5.73
C VAL A 93 16.45 -13.40 -4.27
N ASP A 94 17.50 -12.62 -3.99
CA ASP A 94 17.88 -12.29 -2.62
C ASP A 94 17.04 -11.12 -2.11
N TYR A 95 16.30 -11.33 -1.02
CA TYR A 95 15.43 -10.29 -0.47
C TYR A 95 16.20 -9.13 0.15
N TYR A 96 17.42 -9.38 0.65
CA TYR A 96 18.25 -8.34 1.25
C TYR A 96 18.83 -7.40 0.18
N SER A 97 19.57 -7.94 -0.78
CA SER A 97 20.23 -7.11 -1.80
C SER A 97 19.33 -6.77 -2.99
N ARG A 98 18.16 -7.42 -3.13
CA ARG A 98 17.33 -7.36 -4.36
C ARG A 98 18.05 -7.85 -5.61
N HIS A 99 19.16 -8.55 -5.44
CA HIS A 99 19.88 -9.19 -6.53
C HIS A 99 19.06 -10.35 -7.08
N LYS A 100 19.08 -10.53 -8.40
CA LYS A 100 18.32 -11.56 -9.11
C LYS A 100 19.26 -12.34 -10.01
N GLU A 101 19.23 -13.66 -9.88
CA GLU A 101 19.95 -14.58 -10.74
C GLU A 101 18.95 -15.41 -11.54
N VAL A 102 19.16 -15.51 -12.84
CA VAL A 102 18.29 -16.27 -13.74
C VAL A 102 19.14 -17.32 -14.43
N LYS A 103 18.72 -18.58 -14.35
CA LYS A 103 19.37 -19.68 -15.06
C LYS A 103 18.41 -20.33 -16.03
N ILE A 104 18.84 -20.38 -17.29
CA ILE A 104 18.11 -21.04 -18.37
C ILE A 104 18.51 -22.52 -18.37
N THR A 105 17.52 -23.42 -18.38
CA THR A 105 17.75 -24.86 -18.39
C THR A 105 16.75 -25.55 -19.33
N LYS A 106 17.18 -26.65 -19.97
CA LYS A 106 16.29 -27.49 -20.80
C LYS A 106 15.46 -28.48 -19.96
N THR A 107 15.94 -28.82 -18.76
CA THR A 107 15.30 -29.78 -17.85
C THR A 107 15.46 -29.34 -16.39
N ILE A 108 14.40 -29.56 -15.61
CA ILE A 108 14.33 -29.25 -14.18
C ILE A 108 14.63 -30.54 -13.41
N THR A 109 15.90 -30.77 -13.09
CA THR A 109 16.33 -31.95 -12.34
C THR A 109 16.80 -31.53 -10.96
N SER A 110 16.55 -32.35 -9.93
CA SER A 110 16.98 -32.07 -8.55
C SER A 110 18.49 -31.81 -8.44
N CYS A 111 19.32 -32.52 -9.22
CA CYS A 111 20.76 -32.28 -9.28
C CYS A 111 21.14 -30.89 -9.83
N ASN A 112 20.40 -30.37 -10.81
CA ASN A 112 20.62 -29.03 -11.36
C ASN A 112 20.31 -27.97 -10.29
N ASN A 113 19.25 -28.16 -9.51
CA ASN A 113 18.86 -27.25 -8.44
C ASN A 113 19.90 -27.22 -7.32
N GLN A 114 20.39 -28.39 -6.88
CA GLN A 114 21.45 -28.48 -5.87
C GLN A 114 22.78 -27.86 -6.33
N ALA A 115 23.10 -27.95 -7.62
CA ALA A 115 24.30 -27.31 -8.16
C ALA A 115 24.14 -25.77 -8.21
N ILE A 116 22.93 -25.26 -8.39
CA ILE A 116 22.63 -23.82 -8.37
C ILE A 116 22.75 -23.29 -6.95
N GLU A 117 22.15 -23.95 -5.97
CA GLU A 117 22.29 -23.60 -4.54
C GLU A 117 23.76 -23.50 -4.12
N ARG A 118 24.59 -24.49 -4.50
CA ARG A 118 26.03 -24.49 -4.21
C ARG A 118 26.80 -23.34 -4.85
N ASN A 119 26.41 -22.93 -6.06
CA ASN A 119 27.06 -21.84 -6.80
C ASN A 119 26.60 -20.45 -6.33
N ILE A 120 25.36 -20.33 -5.87
CA ILE A 120 24.81 -19.09 -5.33
C ILE A 120 25.44 -18.75 -3.97
N TRP A 121 25.75 -19.77 -3.16
CA TRP A 121 26.38 -19.59 -1.86
C TRP A 121 27.86 -19.17 -1.92
N GLN A 122 28.50 -19.18 -3.10
CA GLN A 122 29.91 -18.77 -3.20
C GLN A 122 30.06 -17.24 -3.18
N PRO A 123 30.96 -16.68 -2.37
CA PRO A 123 31.26 -15.25 -2.39
C PRO A 123 31.76 -14.83 -3.79
N ARG A 124 31.04 -13.93 -4.46
CA ARG A 124 31.53 -13.29 -5.68
C ARG A 124 32.23 -11.98 -5.30
N GLU A 125 33.41 -11.72 -5.85
CA GLU A 125 34.16 -10.49 -5.55
C GLU A 125 33.35 -9.22 -5.81
N ASN A 126 32.48 -9.24 -6.83
CA ASN A 126 31.63 -8.12 -7.19
C ASN A 126 30.42 -7.94 -6.26
N THR A 127 29.89 -9.02 -5.65
CA THR A 127 28.76 -8.89 -4.72
C THR A 127 29.19 -8.17 -3.45
N ASN A 128 30.41 -8.37 -2.97
CA ASN A 128 30.94 -7.67 -1.79
C ASN A 128 30.96 -6.15 -2.00
N LYS A 129 31.40 -5.68 -3.18
CA LYS A 129 31.39 -4.25 -3.51
C LYS A 129 29.97 -3.68 -3.55
N ILE A 130 29.03 -4.39 -4.19
CA ILE A 130 27.63 -3.96 -4.28
C ILE A 130 26.94 -3.95 -2.91
N VAL A 131 27.23 -4.94 -2.06
CA VAL A 131 26.66 -5.05 -0.71
C VAL A 131 27.15 -3.90 0.17
N LEU A 132 28.46 -3.62 0.16
CA LEU A 132 29.04 -2.49 0.91
C LEU A 132 28.44 -1.15 0.47
N GLN A 133 28.32 -0.92 -0.84
CA GLN A 133 27.66 0.27 -1.37
C GLN A 133 26.17 0.35 -0.96
N LYS A 134 25.44 -0.78 -0.97
CA LYS A 134 24.02 -0.82 -0.56
C LYS A 134 23.85 -0.56 0.93
N THR A 135 24.72 -1.09 1.79
CA THR A 135 24.68 -0.80 3.23
C THR A 135 24.93 0.68 3.51
N GLU A 136 25.89 1.29 2.81
CA GLU A 136 26.16 2.72 2.92
C GLU A 136 24.98 3.57 2.43
N LEU A 137 24.39 3.22 1.28
CA LEU A 137 23.20 3.90 0.76
C LEU A 137 22.00 3.77 1.71
N ARG A 138 21.79 2.60 2.33
CA ARG A 138 20.75 2.40 3.36
C ARG A 138 21.00 3.29 4.57
N GLY A 139 22.25 3.36 5.05
CA GLY A 139 22.65 4.24 6.15
C GLY A 139 22.32 5.70 5.84
N LYS A 140 22.72 6.19 4.66
CA LYS A 140 22.44 7.56 4.20
C LYS A 140 20.93 7.83 4.05
N ASN A 141 20.16 6.89 3.51
CA ASN A 141 18.69 7.03 3.39
C ASN A 141 18.01 7.10 4.75
N LYS A 142 18.46 6.31 5.74
CA LYS A 142 17.95 6.36 7.11
C LYS A 142 18.24 7.73 7.74
N GLU A 143 19.48 8.18 7.63
CA GLU A 143 19.90 9.49 8.14
C GLU A 143 19.10 10.63 7.50
N GLN A 144 18.94 10.62 6.17
CA GLN A 144 18.15 11.65 5.49
C GLN A 144 16.68 11.63 5.89
N LYS A 145 16.10 10.45 6.14
CA LYS A 145 14.70 10.33 6.61
C LYS A 145 14.54 10.87 8.03
N GLU A 146 15.49 10.58 8.92
CA GLU A 146 15.51 11.11 10.28
C GLU A 146 15.70 12.63 10.29
N ARG A 147 16.64 13.16 9.49
CA ARG A 147 16.86 14.60 9.31
C ARG A 147 15.64 15.30 8.71
N GLY A 148 14.97 14.69 7.75
CA GLY A 148 13.73 15.20 7.17
C GLY A 148 12.59 15.25 8.18
N LYS A 149 12.48 14.22 9.04
CA LYS A 149 11.52 14.18 10.15
C LYS A 149 11.82 15.30 11.14
N GLU A 150 13.06 15.38 11.64
CA GLU A 150 13.48 16.41 12.60
C GLU A 150 13.26 17.83 12.06
N HIS A 151 13.62 18.08 10.81
CA HIS A 151 13.39 19.36 10.17
C HIS A 151 11.89 19.70 10.08
N GLY A 152 11.05 18.73 9.70
CA GLY A 152 9.60 18.90 9.65
C GLY A 152 8.99 19.16 11.03
N ASP A 153 9.43 18.44 12.04
CA ASP A 153 8.94 18.55 13.41
C ASP A 153 9.38 19.89 14.03
N LYS A 154 10.64 20.31 13.82
CA LYS A 154 11.15 21.62 14.24
C LYS A 154 10.42 22.78 13.57
N ARG A 155 10.14 22.69 12.26
CA ARG A 155 9.36 23.72 11.54
C ARG A 155 7.93 23.84 12.06
N ARG A 156 7.31 22.72 12.41
CA ARG A 156 5.95 22.67 12.96
C ARG A 156 5.89 22.91 14.48
N LYS A 157 7.03 23.13 15.14
CA LYS A 157 7.16 23.18 16.62
C LYS A 157 6.51 21.96 17.29
N ALA A 158 6.56 20.81 16.63
CA ALA A 158 5.98 19.58 17.14
C ALA A 158 6.81 19.10 18.34
N GLN A 159 6.14 18.86 19.46
CA GLN A 159 6.75 18.24 20.64
C GLN A 159 6.39 16.75 20.67
N ASN A 160 7.27 15.94 21.24
CA ASN A 160 6.93 14.55 21.54
C ASN A 160 5.96 14.55 22.73
N VAL A 161 4.71 14.18 22.48
CA VAL A 161 3.67 14.06 23.50
C VAL A 161 3.15 12.62 23.40
N ASP A 162 3.25 11.90 24.51
CA ASP A 162 2.68 10.56 24.61
C ASP A 162 1.15 10.66 24.60
N LEU A 163 0.51 9.93 23.68
CA LEU A 163 -0.95 9.94 23.54
C LEU A 163 -1.59 9.04 24.58
N SER A 164 -2.53 9.60 25.32
CA SER A 164 -3.36 8.88 26.28
C SER A 164 -4.78 8.70 25.73
N GLY A 165 -5.47 7.65 26.17
CA GLY A 165 -6.86 7.41 25.76
C GLY A 165 -7.76 8.57 26.18
N GLY A 166 -8.37 9.25 25.21
CA GLY A 166 -9.19 10.45 25.43
C GLY A 166 -8.67 11.70 24.71
N ASP A 167 -7.44 11.68 24.20
CA ASP A 167 -6.84 12.79 23.46
C ASP A 167 -7.47 12.96 22.06
N ARG A 168 -7.84 14.20 21.71
CA ARG A 168 -8.42 14.54 20.40
C ARG A 168 -7.31 14.80 19.39
N VAL A 169 -7.26 13.99 18.33
CA VAL A 169 -6.31 14.14 17.21
C VAL A 169 -7.02 14.55 15.93
N TYR A 170 -6.42 15.46 15.16
CA TYR A 170 -6.92 15.82 13.83
C TYR A 170 -6.53 14.75 12.82
N VAL A 171 -7.51 14.16 12.14
CA VAL A 171 -7.28 13.22 11.05
C VAL A 171 -7.14 14.01 9.76
N ASN A 172 -5.98 13.93 9.12
CA ASN A 172 -5.75 14.54 7.82
C ASN A 172 -6.29 13.59 6.72
N GLN A 173 -7.42 13.93 6.10
CA GLN A 173 -7.91 13.22 4.92
C GLN A 173 -7.01 13.55 3.72
N MET A 174 -6.06 12.66 3.42
CA MET A 174 -5.31 12.75 2.17
C MET A 174 -6.25 12.38 1.01
N SER A 175 -6.87 13.37 0.36
CA SER A 175 -7.47 13.15 -0.95
C SER A 175 -6.33 12.76 -1.90
N GLN A 176 -6.27 11.49 -2.29
CA GLN A 176 -5.43 11.07 -3.41
C GLN A 176 -5.97 11.77 -4.65
N ALA A 177 -5.29 12.81 -5.10
CA ALA A 177 -5.50 13.35 -6.43
C ALA A 177 -4.98 12.31 -7.43
N CYS A 178 -5.88 11.46 -7.92
CA CYS A 178 -5.63 10.70 -9.15
C CYS A 178 -5.52 11.71 -10.30
N PRO A 179 -4.41 11.75 -11.07
CA PRO A 179 -4.39 12.45 -12.34
C PRO A 179 -5.37 11.74 -13.27
N LYS A 180 -6.39 12.47 -13.74
CA LYS A 180 -7.24 11.98 -14.83
C LYS A 180 -6.37 11.90 -16.10
N LEU A 181 -6.39 10.72 -16.73
CA LEU A 181 -5.93 10.51 -18.11
C LEU A 181 -6.69 11.42 -19.08
#